data_AF-A0A2A9GZM6-F1
#
_entry.id   AF-A0A2A9GZM6-F1
#
_cell.length_a   1.000
_cell.length_b   1.000
_cell.length_c   1.000
_cell.angle_alpha   90.00
_cell.angle_beta   90.00
_cell.angle_gamma   90.00
#
_symmetry.space_group_name_H-M   'P 1'
#
loop_
_entity.id
_entity.type
_entity.pdbx_description
1 polymer ?
#
loop_
_entity_poly.entity_id
_entity_poly.type
_entity_poly.pdbx_seq_one_letter_code
_entity_poly.pdbx_strand_id
1 'polypeptide(L)'
;MPMLALVAVRLPAGRLRTGVLAALTASWVGDTVPRFVAPEVGLPVLLGCFAVAQAIWVVTLWRGSMRPGRRGRVLATAALALAPSVWVVLRCLPTAGALTPAVIGYAALLLAMVALIAARGPLGVAGGLLFWISDALIAVTTFVPGWRFTGSEVAIMSTYAAAQGLIVAALLRESRPPR
;
A
#
# COMPACT_ATOMS: atom_id res chain seq x y z
N MET A 1 3.79 -8.37 -9.74
CA MET A 1 2.63 -7.56 -10.16
C MET A 1 1.99 -7.86 -11.54
N PRO A 2 2.69 -8.34 -12.60
CA PRO A 2 2.06 -8.45 -13.94
C PRO A 2 0.85 -9.40 -14.00
N MET A 3 0.86 -10.50 -13.23
CA MET A 3 -0.31 -11.40 -13.12
C MET A 3 -1.54 -10.69 -12.51
N LEU A 4 -1.34 -9.83 -11.51
CA LEU A 4 -2.42 -9.06 -10.92
C LEU A 4 -2.94 -7.98 -11.87
N ALA A 5 -2.05 -7.38 -12.68
CA ALA A 5 -2.47 -6.46 -13.73
C ALA A 5 -3.39 -7.15 -14.75
N LEU A 6 -3.06 -8.38 -15.18
CA LEU A 6 -3.93 -9.18 -16.07
C LEU A 6 -5.31 -9.45 -15.45
N VAL A 7 -5.35 -9.75 -14.16
CA VAL A 7 -6.62 -9.93 -13.42
C VAL A 7 -7.39 -8.60 -13.32
N ALA A 8 -6.70 -7.49 -13.07
CA ALA A 8 -7.29 -6.16 -12.94
C ALA A 8 -7.90 -5.63 -14.24
N VAL A 9 -7.49 -6.13 -15.42
CA VAL A 9 -8.15 -5.80 -16.71
C VAL A 9 -9.64 -6.16 -16.71
N ARG A 10 -10.06 -7.13 -15.88
CA ARG A 10 -11.46 -7.53 -15.72
C ARG A 10 -12.32 -6.51 -14.97
N LEU A 11 -11.72 -5.46 -14.39
CA LEU A 11 -12.48 -4.34 -13.85
C LEU A 11 -13.24 -3.59 -14.97
N PRO A 12 -14.39 -2.96 -14.67
CA PRO A 12 -15.11 -2.15 -15.64
C PRO A 12 -14.20 -1.09 -16.27
N ALA A 13 -14.34 -0.88 -17.58
CA ALA A 13 -13.59 0.16 -18.28
C ALA A 13 -13.88 1.53 -17.67
N GLY A 14 -12.84 2.35 -17.49
CA GLY A 14 -12.94 3.69 -16.93
C GLY A 14 -11.82 4.02 -15.95
N ARG A 15 -12.03 5.11 -15.20
CA ARG A 15 -11.01 5.69 -14.30
C ARG A 15 -10.51 4.71 -13.24
N LEU A 16 -11.39 3.83 -12.73
CA LEU A 16 -11.01 2.81 -11.73
C LEU A 16 -9.98 1.83 -12.30
N ARG A 17 -10.27 1.21 -13.45
CA ARG A 17 -9.34 0.27 -14.09
C ARG A 17 -8.02 0.93 -14.43
N THR A 18 -8.05 2.11 -15.03
CA THR A 18 -6.83 2.85 -15.38
C THR A 18 -5.99 3.18 -14.15
N GLY A 19 -6.61 3.66 -13.07
CA GLY A 19 -5.92 3.96 -11.81
C GLY A 19 -5.30 2.72 -11.15
N VAL A 20 -6.04 1.59 -11.11
CA VAL A 20 -5.53 0.32 -10.56
C VAL A 20 -4.34 -0.17 -11.37
N LEU A 21 -4.43 -0.19 -12.70
CA LEU A 21 -3.32 -0.62 -13.55
C LEU A 21 -2.11 0.30 -13.39
N ALA A 22 -2.32 1.62 -13.34
CA ALA A 22 -1.23 2.57 -13.12
C ALA A 22 -0.55 2.36 -11.76
N ALA A 23 -1.32 2.12 -10.69
CA ALA A 23 -0.76 1.86 -9.37
C ALA A 23 0.03 0.55 -9.34
N LEU A 24 -0.50 -0.53 -9.93
CA LEU A 24 0.20 -1.83 -10.02
C LEU A 24 1.49 -1.74 -10.85
N THR A 25 1.47 -0.97 -11.94
CA THR A 25 2.67 -0.71 -12.74
C THR A 25 3.69 0.11 -11.95
N ALA A 26 3.27 1.17 -11.25
CA ALA A 26 4.17 1.96 -10.42
C ALA A 26 4.80 1.11 -9.30
N SER A 27 4.03 0.24 -8.65
CA SER A 27 4.57 -0.71 -7.66
C SER A 27 5.56 -1.70 -8.29
N TRP A 28 5.27 -2.22 -9.49
CA TRP A 28 6.19 -3.09 -10.21
C TRP A 28 7.52 -2.39 -10.55
N VAL A 29 7.45 -1.14 -10.98
CA VAL A 29 8.63 -0.30 -11.20
C VAL A 29 9.41 -0.14 -9.90
N GLY A 30 8.73 0.09 -8.78
CA GLY A 30 9.34 0.14 -7.44
C GLY A 30 10.02 -1.16 -7.01
N ASP A 31 9.49 -2.33 -7.38
CA ASP A 31 10.11 -3.63 -7.10
C ASP A 31 11.37 -3.88 -7.95
N THR A 32 11.46 -3.23 -9.11
CA THR A 32 12.39 -3.58 -10.20
C THR A 32 13.54 -2.58 -10.32
N VAL A 33 13.24 -1.29 -10.41
CA VAL A 33 14.23 -0.23 -10.69
C VAL A 33 15.31 -0.09 -9.60
N PRO A 34 15.00 -0.18 -8.29
CA PRO A 34 16.03 -0.09 -7.24
C PRO A 34 17.17 -1.11 -7.36
N ARG A 35 16.97 -2.20 -8.12
CA ARG A 35 17.98 -3.25 -8.35
C ARG A 35 19.03 -2.85 -9.39
N PHE A 36 18.77 -1.81 -10.18
CA PHE A 36 19.62 -1.35 -11.28
C PHE A 36 20.30 -0.01 -11.00
N VAL A 37 20.10 0.56 -9.81
CA VAL A 37 20.72 1.82 -9.39
C VAL A 37 21.75 1.56 -8.30
N ALA A 38 22.59 2.56 -8.02
CA ALA A 38 23.60 2.45 -6.96
C ALA A 38 22.92 2.23 -5.58
N PRO A 39 23.51 1.44 -4.66
CA PRO A 39 22.89 1.10 -3.38
C PRO A 39 22.46 2.32 -2.55
N GLU A 40 23.20 3.42 -2.63
CA GLU A 40 22.98 4.66 -1.89
C GLU A 40 21.68 5.38 -2.32
N VAL A 41 21.29 5.22 -3.59
CA VAL A 41 20.06 5.79 -4.15
C VAL A 41 18.91 4.78 -4.24
N GLY A 42 19.19 3.49 -4.01
CA GLY A 42 18.20 2.40 -4.09
C GLY A 42 17.00 2.62 -3.17
N LEU A 43 17.23 2.95 -1.90
CA LEU A 43 16.15 3.21 -0.93
C LEU A 43 15.32 4.46 -1.27
N PRO A 44 15.91 5.64 -1.59
CA PRO A 44 15.14 6.78 -2.10
C PRO A 44 14.29 6.47 -3.33
N VAL A 45 14.84 5.75 -4.32
CA VAL A 45 14.13 5.37 -5.55
C VAL A 45 12.97 4.43 -5.23
N LEU A 46 13.20 3.42 -4.39
CA LEU A 46 12.16 2.51 -3.92
C LEU A 46 11.02 3.30 -3.26
N LEU A 47 11.34 4.13 -2.28
CA LEU A 47 10.36 4.91 -1.54
C LEU A 47 9.58 5.86 -2.44
N GLY A 48 10.25 6.51 -3.40
CA GLY A 48 9.63 7.39 -4.38
C GLY A 48 8.65 6.65 -5.31
N CYS A 49 9.05 5.51 -5.88
CA CYS A 49 8.18 4.71 -6.74
C CYS A 49 6.94 4.21 -5.99
N PHE A 50 7.13 3.69 -4.77
CA PHE A 50 6.01 3.25 -3.94
C PHE A 50 5.12 4.43 -3.52
N ALA A 51 5.68 5.60 -3.20
CA ALA A 51 4.89 6.79 -2.87
C ALA A 51 3.98 7.21 -4.05
N VAL A 52 4.50 7.17 -5.28
CA VAL A 52 3.69 7.42 -6.49
C VAL A 52 2.58 6.39 -6.61
N ALA A 53 2.87 5.11 -6.40
CA ALA A 53 1.85 4.06 -6.43
C ALA A 53 0.75 4.29 -5.38
N GLN A 54 1.12 4.66 -4.14
CA GLN A 54 0.14 4.96 -3.08
C GLN A 54 -0.69 6.20 -3.41
N ALA A 55 -0.08 7.26 -3.96
CA ALA A 55 -0.82 8.44 -4.38
C ALA A 55 -1.87 8.11 -5.45
N ILE A 56 -1.52 7.28 -6.44
CA ILE A 56 -2.46 6.80 -7.47
C ILE A 56 -3.59 5.99 -6.81
N TRP A 57 -3.28 5.09 -5.87
CA TRP A 57 -4.29 4.35 -5.12
C TRP A 57 -5.25 5.28 -4.39
N VAL A 58 -4.73 6.25 -3.63
CA VAL A 58 -5.52 7.22 -2.87
C VAL A 58 -6.47 7.99 -3.80
N VAL A 59 -5.95 8.57 -4.89
CA VAL A 59 -6.76 9.33 -5.86
C VAL A 59 -7.85 8.45 -6.50
N THR A 60 -7.49 7.20 -6.84
CA THR A 60 -8.41 6.25 -7.48
C THR A 60 -9.54 5.83 -6.56
N LEU A 61 -9.25 5.65 -5.27
CA LEU A 61 -10.22 5.15 -4.29
C LEU A 61 -11.06 6.27 -3.64
N TRP A 62 -10.55 7.50 -3.58
CA TRP A 62 -11.13 8.61 -2.81
C TRP A 62 -12.63 8.80 -3.03
N ARG A 63 -13.03 9.11 -4.28
CA ARG A 63 -14.42 9.50 -4.62
C ARG A 63 -15.45 8.42 -4.30
N GLY A 64 -15.09 7.15 -4.50
CA GLY A 64 -16.00 6.02 -4.25
C GLY A 64 -16.11 5.64 -2.76
N SER A 65 -15.11 6.02 -1.96
CA SER A 65 -14.98 5.61 -0.56
C SER A 65 -15.62 6.61 0.40
N MET A 66 -15.66 7.90 0.02
CA MET A 66 -16.25 8.98 0.84
C MET A 66 -17.77 9.15 0.70
N ARG A 67 -18.46 8.19 0.05
CA ARG A 67 -19.92 8.21 -0.07
C ARG A 67 -20.60 7.95 1.29
N PRO A 68 -21.80 8.54 1.54
CA PRO A 68 -22.62 8.19 2.69
C PRO A 68 -22.83 6.67 2.79
N GLY A 69 -22.69 6.10 4.00
CA GLY A 69 -22.76 4.65 4.24
C GLY A 69 -21.44 3.87 4.17
N ARG A 70 -20.38 4.43 3.54
CA ARG A 70 -19.03 3.80 3.50
C ARG A 70 -18.01 4.49 4.39
N ARG A 71 -18.21 5.79 4.64
CA ARG A 71 -17.34 6.65 5.46
C ARG A 71 -17.09 6.09 6.86
N GLY A 72 -18.09 5.48 7.50
CA GLY A 72 -17.92 4.90 8.84
C GLY A 72 -16.83 3.83 8.89
N ARG A 73 -16.77 2.95 7.88
CA ARG A 73 -15.73 1.91 7.80
C ARG A 73 -14.35 2.51 7.49
N VAL A 74 -14.28 3.52 6.63
CA VAL A 74 -13.04 4.26 6.35
C VAL A 74 -12.46 4.85 7.63
N LEU A 75 -13.28 5.55 8.41
CA LEU A 75 -12.86 6.18 9.66
C LEU A 75 -12.49 5.14 10.73
N ALA A 76 -13.26 4.06 10.86
CA ALA A 76 -12.96 2.99 11.81
C ALA A 76 -11.62 2.31 11.49
N THR A 77 -11.36 1.99 10.22
CA THR A 77 -10.08 1.41 9.80
C THR A 77 -8.92 2.40 9.94
N ALA A 78 -9.13 3.68 9.63
CA ALA A 78 -8.13 4.72 9.85
C ALA A 78 -7.76 4.83 11.34
N ALA A 79 -8.75 4.89 12.23
CA ALA A 79 -8.55 4.96 13.68
C ALA A 79 -7.80 3.73 14.20
N LEU A 80 -8.16 2.54 13.73
CA LEU A 80 -7.51 1.28 14.10
C LEU A 80 -6.03 1.25 13.68
N ALA A 81 -5.72 1.72 12.47
CA ALA A 81 -4.36 1.67 11.92
C ALA A 81 -3.48 2.87 12.35
N LEU A 82 -4.07 3.95 12.86
CA LEU A 82 -3.36 5.19 13.19
C LEU A 82 -2.30 4.98 14.28
N ALA A 83 -2.67 4.46 15.45
CA ALA A 83 -1.74 4.31 16.56
C ALA A 83 -0.55 3.37 16.23
N PRO A 84 -0.77 2.18 15.61
CA PRO A 84 0.33 1.35 15.13
C PRO A 84 1.21 2.06 14.10
N SER A 85 0.63 2.83 13.18
CA SER A 85 1.39 3.58 12.17
C SER A 85 2.30 4.63 12.81
N VAL A 86 1.75 5.41 13.75
CA VAL A 86 2.51 6.41 14.50
C VAL A 86 3.65 5.74 15.25
N TRP A 87 3.37 4.61 15.93
CA TRP A 87 4.40 3.85 16.62
C TRP A 87 5.55 3.43 15.70
N VAL A 88 5.25 2.80 14.57
CA VAL A 88 6.28 2.37 13.60
C VAL A 88 7.10 3.56 13.09
N VAL A 89 6.44 4.65 12.70
CA VAL A 89 7.13 5.87 12.24
C VAL A 89 8.07 6.39 13.30
N LEU A 90 7.62 6.55 14.54
CA LEU A 90 8.45 7.03 15.66
C LEU A 90 9.68 6.16 15.89
N ARG A 91 9.59 4.84 15.68
CA ARG A 91 10.74 3.93 15.76
C ARG A 91 11.73 4.10 14.61
N CYS A 92 11.28 4.54 13.44
CA CYS A 92 12.11 4.74 12.25
C CYS A 92 12.81 6.11 12.23
N LEU A 93 12.23 7.14 12.86
CA LEU A 93 12.76 8.52 12.79
C LEU A 93 14.22 8.67 13.24
N PRO A 94 14.72 8.00 14.31
CA PRO A 94 16.09 8.22 14.80
C PRO A 94 17.20 7.91 13.78
N THR A 95 16.91 7.06 12.80
CA THR A 95 17.86 6.56 11.80
C THR A 95 17.48 6.94 10.37
N ALA A 96 16.29 7.50 10.15
CA ALA A 96 15.82 7.90 8.83
C ALA A 96 16.64 9.03 8.20
N GLY A 97 17.31 9.86 9.01
CA GLY A 97 18.18 10.94 8.54
C GLY A 97 17.46 11.85 7.54
N ALA A 98 18.07 12.11 6.39
CA ALA A 98 17.51 12.93 5.31
C ALA A 98 16.20 12.37 4.71
N LEU A 99 15.91 11.08 4.90
CA LEU A 99 14.67 10.45 4.41
C LEU A 99 13.47 10.67 5.33
N THR A 100 13.64 11.32 6.48
CA THR A 100 12.57 11.57 7.45
C THR A 100 11.28 12.13 6.83
N PRO A 101 11.32 13.20 5.99
CA PRO A 101 10.10 13.73 5.38
C PRO A 101 9.42 12.71 4.46
N ALA A 102 10.22 11.93 3.72
CA ALA A 102 9.72 10.92 2.80
C ALA A 102 9.07 9.75 3.56
N VAL A 103 9.66 9.32 4.69
CA VAL A 103 9.09 8.27 5.56
C VAL A 103 7.72 8.70 6.11
N ILE A 104 7.62 9.93 6.63
CA ILE A 104 6.36 10.47 7.16
C ILE A 104 5.31 10.60 6.06
N GLY A 105 5.68 11.18 4.92
CA GLY A 105 4.78 11.36 3.79
C GLY A 105 4.27 10.03 3.23
N TYR A 106 5.17 9.04 3.11
CA TYR A 106 4.80 7.70 2.69
C TYR A 106 3.84 7.03 3.67
N ALA A 107 4.13 7.08 4.98
CA ALA A 107 3.26 6.52 6.01
C ALA A 107 1.85 7.14 5.98
N ALA A 108 1.75 8.45 5.74
CA ALA A 108 0.46 9.12 5.59
C ALA A 108 -0.32 8.65 4.34
N LEU A 109 0.37 8.52 3.19
CA LEU A 109 -0.23 7.98 1.96
C LEU A 109 -0.71 6.54 2.14
N LEU A 110 0.11 5.71 2.79
CA LEU A 110 -0.24 4.32 3.11
C LEU A 110 -1.46 4.25 4.02
N LEU A 111 -1.49 5.02 5.12
CA LEU A 111 -2.63 5.05 6.03
C LEU A 111 -3.92 5.49 5.31
N ALA A 112 -3.83 6.50 4.44
CA ALA A 112 -4.95 6.93 3.61
C ALA A 112 -5.42 5.81 2.67
N MET A 113 -4.50 5.13 1.99
CA MET A 113 -4.83 4.00 1.11
C MET A 113 -5.56 2.89 1.87
N VAL A 114 -5.02 2.48 3.03
CA VAL A 114 -5.57 1.44 3.92
C VAL A 114 -7.00 1.79 4.35
N ALA A 115 -7.22 3.03 4.75
CA ALA A 115 -8.53 3.52 5.15
C ALA A 115 -9.51 3.53 3.96
N LEU A 116 -9.07 3.98 2.78
CA LEU A 116 -9.93 4.10 1.61
C LEU A 116 -10.36 2.74 1.06
N ILE A 117 -9.44 1.78 0.96
CA ILE A 117 -9.79 0.45 0.43
C ILE A 117 -10.76 -0.30 1.35
N ALA A 118 -10.76 0.00 2.66
CA ALA A 118 -11.71 -0.54 3.62
C ALA A 118 -13.18 -0.30 3.20
N ALA A 119 -13.47 0.81 2.50
CA ALA A 119 -14.80 1.09 1.98
C ALA A 119 -15.36 -0.02 1.08
N ARG A 120 -14.51 -0.89 0.52
CA ARG A 120 -14.88 -1.96 -0.43
C ARG A 120 -15.22 -3.30 0.24
N GLY A 121 -15.34 -3.34 1.57
CA GLY A 121 -15.74 -4.56 2.28
C GLY A 121 -14.66 -5.12 3.20
N PRO A 122 -14.96 -6.26 3.87
CA PRO A 122 -14.00 -6.98 4.70
C PRO A 122 -12.72 -7.37 3.95
N LEU A 123 -12.82 -7.72 2.65
CA LEU A 123 -11.64 -7.98 1.82
C LEU A 123 -10.76 -6.74 1.63
N GLY A 124 -11.38 -5.57 1.50
CA GLY A 124 -10.65 -4.31 1.42
C GLY A 124 -9.92 -4.02 2.73
N VAL A 125 -10.58 -4.24 3.88
CA VAL A 125 -9.94 -4.11 5.20
C VAL A 125 -8.76 -5.07 5.34
N ALA A 126 -8.96 -6.35 5.03
CA ALA A 126 -7.90 -7.35 5.12
C ALA A 126 -6.73 -7.03 4.19
N GLY A 127 -7.00 -6.66 2.94
CA GLY A 127 -5.98 -6.29 1.96
C GLY A 127 -5.21 -5.04 2.37
N GLY A 128 -5.91 -4.00 2.85
CA GLY A 128 -5.29 -2.77 3.35
C GLY A 128 -4.39 -3.04 4.55
N LEU A 129 -4.90 -3.71 5.59
CA LEU A 129 -4.11 -4.02 6.78
C LEU A 129 -2.91 -4.90 6.47
N LEU A 130 -3.05 -5.88 5.58
CA LEU A 130 -1.93 -6.73 5.18
C LEU A 130 -0.88 -5.96 4.37
N PHE A 131 -1.29 -4.97 3.57
CA PHE A 131 -0.35 -4.08 2.89
C PHE A 131 0.39 -3.20 3.91
N TRP A 132 -0.33 -2.66 4.90
CA TRP A 132 0.30 -1.93 5.99
C TRP A 132 1.32 -2.78 6.76
N ILE A 133 1.02 -4.05 7.04
CA ILE A 133 1.96 -4.99 7.69
C ILE A 133 3.21 -5.18 6.83
N SER A 134 3.06 -5.42 5.52
CA SER A 134 4.19 -5.55 4.59
C SER A 134 5.12 -4.34 4.68
N ASP A 135 4.57 -3.14 4.58
CA ASP A 135 5.36 -1.91 4.57
C ASP A 135 5.93 -1.56 5.94
N ALA A 136 5.21 -1.89 7.02
CA ALA A 136 5.74 -1.80 8.37
C ALA A 136 6.95 -2.72 8.56
N LEU A 137 6.92 -3.94 8.00
CA LEU A 137 8.07 -4.86 8.00
C LEU A 137 9.26 -4.28 7.23
N ILE A 138 9.03 -3.69 6.05
CA ILE A 138 10.08 -2.97 5.30
C ILE A 138 10.67 -1.85 6.17
N ALA A 139 9.81 -1.00 6.74
CA ALA A 139 10.24 0.15 7.54
C ALA A 139 11.07 -0.28 8.75
N VAL A 140 10.61 -1.25 9.54
CA VAL A 140 11.34 -1.69 10.74
C VAL A 140 12.64 -2.40 10.41
N THR A 141 12.69 -3.23 9.36
CA THR A 141 13.92 -3.93 8.96
C THR A 141 14.94 -3.02 8.27
N THR A 142 14.49 -1.88 7.73
CA THR A 142 15.35 -0.87 7.10
C THR A 142 15.89 0.13 8.12
N PHE A 143 15.00 0.69 8.96
CA PHE A 143 15.34 1.82 9.81
C PHE A 143 15.60 1.43 11.27
N VAL A 144 15.02 0.35 11.80
CA VAL A 144 15.20 0.05 13.24
C VAL A 144 16.41 -0.88 13.43
N PRO A 145 17.48 -0.44 14.13
CA PRO A 145 18.66 -1.28 14.32
C PRO A 145 18.32 -2.59 15.05
N GLY A 146 18.88 -3.70 14.57
CA GLY A 146 18.69 -5.03 15.18
C GLY A 146 17.36 -5.73 14.88
N TRP A 147 16.44 -5.11 14.13
CA TRP A 147 15.14 -5.71 13.80
C TRP A 147 15.15 -6.61 12.56
N ARG A 148 16.22 -6.60 11.77
CA ARG A 148 16.34 -7.49 10.62
C ARG A 148 16.50 -8.93 11.09
N PHE A 149 15.61 -9.82 10.63
CA PHE A 149 15.57 -11.23 11.01
C PHE A 149 15.66 -12.15 9.78
N THR A 150 16.05 -13.40 10.00
CA THR A 150 16.14 -14.41 8.94
C THR A 150 14.76 -14.66 8.33
N GLY A 151 14.62 -14.44 7.01
CA GLY A 151 13.36 -14.60 6.30
C GLY A 151 12.48 -13.35 6.22
N SER A 152 12.97 -12.18 6.66
CA SER A 152 12.23 -10.91 6.55
C SER A 152 11.74 -10.64 5.12
N GLU A 153 12.59 -10.87 4.12
CA GLU A 153 12.24 -10.69 2.70
C GLU A 153 11.06 -11.58 2.28
N VAL A 154 11.02 -12.83 2.75
CA VAL A 154 9.93 -13.77 2.43
C VAL A 154 8.64 -13.32 3.11
N ALA A 155 8.71 -12.86 4.36
CA ALA A 155 7.56 -12.32 5.08
C ALA A 155 7.01 -11.05 4.41
N ILE A 156 7.89 -10.13 4.02
CA ILE A 156 7.52 -8.90 3.30
C ILE A 156 6.84 -9.26 1.98
N MET A 157 7.49 -10.06 1.13
CA MET A 157 6.97 -10.36 -0.20
C MET A 157 5.68 -11.20 -0.17
N SER A 158 5.53 -12.10 0.81
CA SER A 158 4.31 -12.90 0.95
C SER A 158 3.12 -12.06 1.42
N THR A 159 3.31 -11.21 2.44
CA THR A 159 2.27 -10.28 2.91
C THR A 159 1.92 -9.27 1.83
N TYR A 160 2.90 -8.71 1.14
CA TYR A 160 2.72 -7.81 0.00
C TYR A 160 1.88 -8.45 -1.13
N ALA A 161 2.25 -9.64 -1.58
CA ALA A 161 1.55 -10.32 -2.68
C ALA A 161 0.10 -10.67 -2.31
N ALA A 162 -0.11 -11.17 -1.09
CA ALA A 162 -1.44 -11.47 -0.58
C ALA A 162 -2.29 -10.19 -0.44
N ALA A 163 -1.70 -9.09 0.05
CA ALA A 163 -2.37 -7.81 0.18
C ALA A 163 -2.88 -7.29 -1.16
N GLN A 164 -2.00 -7.24 -2.17
CA GLN A 164 -2.34 -6.79 -3.52
C GLN A 164 -3.43 -7.67 -4.15
N GLY A 165 -3.37 -8.99 -3.95
CA GLY A 165 -4.42 -9.92 -4.38
C GLY A 165 -5.78 -9.62 -3.74
N LEU A 166 -5.80 -9.38 -2.42
CA LEU A 166 -7.03 -9.03 -1.68
C LEU A 166 -7.61 -7.68 -2.11
N ILE A 167 -6.75 -6.68 -2.33
CA ILE A 167 -7.16 -5.35 -2.82
C ILE A 167 -7.85 -5.48 -4.19
N VAL A 168 -7.23 -6.17 -5.15
CA VAL A 168 -7.82 -6.38 -6.49
C VAL A 168 -9.11 -7.21 -6.38
N ALA A 169 -9.14 -8.24 -5.54
CA ALA A 169 -10.33 -9.06 -5.33
C ALA A 169 -11.50 -8.26 -4.74
N ALA A 170 -11.24 -7.35 -3.79
CA ALA A 170 -12.27 -6.48 -3.22
C ALA A 170 -12.92 -5.60 -4.30
N LEU A 171 -12.09 -4.99 -5.16
CA LEU A 171 -12.55 -4.14 -6.26
C LEU A 171 -13.37 -4.91 -7.30
N LEU A 172 -12.95 -6.13 -7.64
CA LEU A 172 -13.67 -6.99 -8.58
C LEU A 172 -15.02 -7.44 -8.01
N ARG A 173 -15.07 -7.81 -6.72
CA ARG A 173 -16.34 -8.25 -6.10
C ARG A 173 -17.37 -7.14 -6.05
N GLU A 174 -16.96 -5.92 -5.74
CA GLU A 174 -17.86 -4.78 -5.73
C GLU A 174 -18.36 -4.39 -7.13
N SER A 175 -17.53 -4.64 -8.16
CA SER A 175 -17.90 -4.33 -9.55
C SER A 175 -18.88 -5.33 -10.15
N ARG A 176 -19.20 -6.43 -9.46
CA ARG A 176 -20.18 -7.42 -9.93
C ARG A 176 -21.60 -6.95 -9.61
N PRO A 177 -22.56 -7.10 -10.55
CA PRO A 177 -23.96 -6.84 -10.26
C PRO A 177 -24.44 -7.76 -9.12
N PRO A 178 -25.38 -7.32 -8.27
CA PRO A 178 -26.03 -8.20 -7.30
C PRO A 178 -26.66 -9.36 -8.06
N ARG A 179 -26.43 -10.58 -7.55
CA ARG A 179 -27.06 -11.81 -8.05
C ARG A 179 -28.50 -11.89 -7.55
#